data_AF-D6U5E8-F1
#
_entry.id   AF-D6U5E8-F1
#
_cell.length_a   1.000
_cell.length_b   1.000
_cell.length_c   1.000
_cell.angle_alpha   90.00
_cell.angle_beta   90.00
_cell.angle_gamma   90.00
#
_symmetry.space_group_name_H-M   'P 1'
#
loop_
_entity.id
_entity.type
_entity.pdbx_description
1 polymer ?
#
loop_
_entity_poly.entity_id
_entity_poly.type
_entity_poly.pdbx_seq_one_letter_code
_entity_poly.pdbx_strand_id
1 'polypeptide(L)'
;MYYPPDSLSLPGVTHADYDQFMKLYSLSMKEMKQRLAAERKLDDTFMYQFHALQSHPLIFTALNGRQAHICPVPTLLFWRITSGLFYDLIRERGFDQAFGASFQDYVGDMLEKTLKGTSTTIYPEEANSGPKRADWIIDQPSAFMLVECKTKRMTIGARTTIQDDSELHAQLEVVGDAVAQSYQALEAYKNRKYKLQQYPYDPAKQPFVCVVTLENWHLMGPQLEALRGVVKERLLQVRLDPDLMQQAPFIVCSVNELEELAYLLKTHELADMVRRYWDDPEMPTWAFISYLRHRYKNELEQYYYVFADELEDVFTFKVIPQQGAS
;
A
#
# COMPACT_ATOMS: atom_id res chain seq x y z
N MET A 1 25.11 -0.51 23.44
CA MET A 1 24.71 -1.29 24.64
C MET A 1 25.75 -2.37 24.88
N TYR A 2 26.26 -2.53 26.10
CA TYR A 2 27.21 -3.61 26.40
C TYR A 2 26.52 -4.98 26.35
N TYR A 3 27.31 -6.02 26.05
CA TYR A 3 26.88 -7.40 25.96
C TYR A 3 27.69 -8.28 26.94
N PRO A 4 27.02 -9.19 27.68
CA PRO A 4 25.57 -9.24 27.88
C PRO A 4 25.06 -7.94 28.54
N PRO A 5 23.78 -7.56 28.37
CA PRO A 5 23.24 -6.36 29.00
C PRO A 5 23.29 -6.48 30.53
N ASP A 6 23.67 -5.41 31.23
CA ASP A 6 23.79 -5.38 32.69
C ASP A 6 22.45 -5.59 33.41
N SER A 7 21.36 -5.16 32.76
CA SER A 7 19.99 -5.49 33.14
C SER A 7 19.10 -5.46 31.91
N LEU A 8 18.13 -6.37 31.84
CA LEU A 8 17.08 -6.37 30.82
C LEU A 8 15.74 -6.25 31.54
N SER A 9 15.29 -5.01 31.77
CA SER A 9 14.02 -4.72 32.44
C SER A 9 12.94 -4.37 31.42
N LEU A 10 12.66 -5.28 30.49
CA LEU A 10 11.59 -5.14 29.51
C LEU A 10 10.53 -6.23 29.77
N PRO A 11 9.31 -5.86 30.19
CA PRO A 11 8.23 -6.83 30.42
C PRO A 11 8.00 -7.71 29.20
N GLY A 12 7.97 -9.03 29.40
CA GLY A 12 7.71 -10.00 28.32
C GLY A 12 8.90 -10.28 27.39
N VAL A 13 10.07 -9.67 27.60
CA VAL A 13 11.27 -9.90 26.79
C VAL A 13 12.32 -10.62 27.63
N THR A 14 12.73 -11.81 27.20
CA THR A 14 13.78 -12.60 27.85
C THR A 14 15.17 -12.29 27.27
N HIS A 15 16.22 -12.74 27.95
CA HIS A 15 17.57 -12.70 27.39
C HIS A 15 17.69 -13.51 26.09
N ALA A 16 16.93 -14.60 25.95
CA ALA A 16 16.91 -15.39 24.73
C ALA A 16 16.29 -14.61 23.56
N ASP A 17 15.23 -13.84 23.81
CA ASP A 17 14.60 -12.97 22.80
C ASP A 17 15.56 -11.85 22.36
N TYR A 18 16.28 -11.26 23.33
CA TYR A 18 17.34 -10.29 23.06
C TYR A 18 18.44 -10.89 22.18
N ASP A 19 18.96 -12.07 22.53
CA ASP A 19 20.01 -12.74 21.77
C ASP A 19 19.54 -13.08 20.35
N GLN A 20 18.29 -13.52 20.19
CA GLN A 20 17.69 -13.80 18.89
C GLN A 20 17.54 -12.52 18.05
N PHE A 21 17.09 -11.42 18.65
CA PHE A 21 17.00 -10.12 17.97
C PHE A 21 18.38 -9.64 17.51
N MET A 22 19.39 -9.72 18.39
CA MET A 22 20.77 -9.34 18.04
C MET A 22 21.34 -10.22 16.94
N LYS A 23 21.03 -11.52 16.93
CA LYS A 23 21.44 -12.44 15.87
C LYS A 23 20.83 -12.09 14.51
N LEU A 24 19.59 -11.60 14.48
CA LEU A 24 18.91 -11.24 13.24
C LEU A 24 19.40 -9.91 12.65
N TYR A 25 19.76 -8.95 13.49
CA TYR A 25 20.00 -7.57 13.05
C TYR A 25 21.42 -7.05 13.33
N SER A 26 22.30 -7.87 13.89
CA SER A 26 23.68 -7.50 14.16
C SER A 26 24.70 -8.33 13.37
N LEU A 27 25.78 -7.67 12.93
CA LEU A 27 26.97 -8.32 12.39
C LEU A 27 28.20 -7.93 13.21
N SER A 28 29.23 -8.77 13.20
CA SER A 28 30.52 -8.35 13.75
C SER A 28 31.11 -7.18 12.95
N MET A 29 31.91 -6.34 13.60
CA MET A 29 32.64 -5.25 12.93
C MET A 29 33.44 -5.74 11.71
N LYS A 30 33.98 -6.96 11.78
CA LYS A 30 34.73 -7.58 10.67
C LYS A 30 33.82 -7.87 9.48
N GLU A 31 32.71 -8.55 9.71
CA GLU A 31 31.75 -8.90 8.66
C GLU A 31 31.10 -7.65 8.06
N MET A 32 30.72 -6.69 8.89
CA MET A 32 30.16 -5.42 8.43
C MET A 32 31.12 -4.70 7.48
N LYS A 33 32.41 -4.60 7.83
CA LYS A 33 33.43 -4.02 6.96
C LYS A 33 33.58 -4.78 5.64
N GLN A 34 33.55 -6.12 5.69
CA GLN A 34 33.66 -6.95 4.48
C GLN A 34 32.46 -6.74 3.54
N ARG A 35 31.23 -6.73 4.07
CA ARG A 35 30.02 -6.51 3.26
C ARG A 35 29.98 -5.11 2.69
N LEU A 36 30.21 -4.07 3.50
CA LEU A 36 30.28 -2.69 3.02
C LEU A 36 31.38 -2.50 1.97
N ALA A 37 32.50 -3.21 2.07
CA ALA A 37 33.55 -3.16 1.04
C ALA A 37 33.12 -3.83 -0.27
N ALA A 38 32.37 -4.93 -0.20
CA ALA A 38 31.83 -5.62 -1.38
C ALA A 38 30.67 -4.87 -2.05
N GLU A 39 29.90 -4.13 -1.25
CA GLU A 39 28.77 -3.29 -1.67
C GLU A 39 29.20 -1.92 -2.24
N ARG A 40 30.49 -1.56 -2.15
CA ARG A 40 31.03 -0.33 -2.76
C ARG A 40 31.06 -0.44 -4.29
N LYS A 41 29.89 -0.29 -4.91
CA LYS A 41 29.74 0.00 -6.33
C LYS A 41 29.15 1.40 -6.45
N LEU A 42 29.98 2.34 -6.91
CA LEU A 42 29.55 3.70 -7.25
C LEU A 42 29.08 3.70 -8.72
N ASP A 43 27.97 3.02 -8.96
CA ASP A 43 27.23 3.08 -10.22
C ASP A 43 25.84 3.69 -9.98
N ASP A 44 25.05 3.82 -11.04
CA ASP A 44 23.72 4.43 -10.97
C ASP A 44 22.73 3.63 -10.06
N THR A 45 23.11 2.43 -9.60
CA THR A 45 22.34 1.61 -8.65
C THR A 45 22.70 1.87 -7.18
N PHE A 46 23.72 2.70 -6.89
CA PHE A 46 24.29 2.91 -5.55
C PHE A 46 23.25 3.33 -4.49
N MET A 47 22.32 4.21 -4.83
CA MET A 47 21.28 4.67 -3.89
C MET A 47 20.24 3.59 -3.54
N TYR A 48 20.26 2.45 -4.23
CA TYR A 48 19.15 1.48 -4.29
C TYR A 48 19.56 0.06 -3.96
N GLN A 49 20.85 -0.16 -3.69
CA GLN A 49 21.32 -1.40 -3.09
C GLN A 49 20.83 -1.48 -1.64
N PHE A 50 20.26 -2.63 -1.28
CA PHE A 50 19.88 -2.92 0.10
C PHE A 50 21.16 -3.18 0.90
N HIS A 51 21.71 -2.13 1.51
CA HIS A 51 23.04 -2.13 2.12
C HIS A 51 23.12 -3.00 3.38
N ALA A 52 24.31 -3.44 3.74
CA ALA A 52 24.55 -4.21 4.96
C ALA A 52 24.00 -3.52 6.21
N LEU A 53 24.07 -2.19 6.29
CA LEU A 53 23.53 -1.40 7.40
C LEU A 53 22.00 -1.27 7.39
N GLN A 54 21.33 -1.47 6.25
CA GLN A 54 19.87 -1.52 6.17
C GLN A 54 19.36 -2.90 6.60
N SER A 55 20.06 -3.97 6.22
CA SER A 55 19.71 -5.35 6.62
C SER A 55 20.12 -5.68 8.06
N HIS A 56 21.29 -5.21 8.50
CA HIS A 56 21.90 -5.46 9.80
C HIS A 56 22.37 -4.14 10.44
N PRO A 57 21.44 -3.32 10.96
CA PRO A 57 21.71 -1.98 11.47
C PRO A 57 22.55 -1.94 12.76
N LEU A 58 22.84 -3.10 13.36
CA LEU A 58 23.62 -3.22 14.59
C LEU A 58 25.01 -3.80 14.32
N ILE A 59 26.02 -3.27 14.99
CA ILE A 59 27.39 -3.75 14.89
C ILE A 59 27.84 -4.29 16.24
N PHE A 60 28.25 -5.55 16.27
CA PHE A 60 28.85 -6.18 17.43
C PHE A 60 30.36 -5.98 17.42
N THR A 61 30.88 -5.33 18.47
CA THR A 61 32.30 -4.99 18.61
C THR A 61 32.71 -4.83 20.07
N ALA A 62 34.02 -4.84 20.34
CA ALA A 62 34.53 -4.40 21.62
C ALA A 62 34.52 -2.87 21.72
N LEU A 63 33.98 -2.35 22.83
CA LEU A 63 34.02 -0.95 23.24
C LEU A 63 34.60 -0.91 24.66
N ASN A 64 35.69 -0.17 24.88
CA ASN A 64 36.35 -0.06 26.20
C ASN A 64 36.67 -1.44 26.85
N GLY A 65 37.09 -2.42 26.04
CA GLY A 65 37.44 -3.76 26.52
C GLY A 65 36.25 -4.70 26.80
N ARG A 66 35.01 -4.24 26.62
CA ARG A 66 33.79 -5.04 26.78
C ARG A 66 33.05 -5.18 25.45
N GLN A 67 32.43 -6.33 25.21
CA GLN A 67 31.59 -6.51 24.01
C GLN A 67 30.38 -5.58 24.06
N ALA A 68 29.98 -5.06 22.90
CA ALA A 68 28.87 -4.13 22.78
C ALA A 68 28.22 -4.21 21.39
N HIS A 69 26.91 -3.96 21.36
CA HIS A 69 26.18 -3.64 20.15
C HIS A 69 26.10 -2.12 19.98
N ILE A 70 26.46 -1.63 18.80
CA ILE A 70 26.41 -0.23 18.40
C ILE A 70 25.39 -0.10 17.27
N CYS A 71 24.52 0.91 17.34
CA CYS A 71 23.63 1.29 16.26
C CYS A 71 24.08 2.64 15.71
N PRO A 72 24.85 2.69 14.60
CA PRO A 72 25.38 3.94 14.08
C PRO A 72 24.28 4.87 13.57
N VAL A 73 23.21 4.30 13.00
CA VAL A 73 22.08 5.03 12.43
C VAL A 73 20.77 4.44 12.96
N PRO A 74 20.25 4.94 14.09
CA PRO A 74 19.02 4.43 14.72
C PRO A 74 17.82 4.36 13.78
N THR A 75 17.70 5.29 12.83
CA THR A 75 16.65 5.29 11.82
C THR A 75 16.64 4.01 10.98
N LEU A 76 17.82 3.44 10.66
CA LEU A 76 17.90 2.17 9.91
C LEU A 76 17.43 0.98 10.75
N LEU A 77 17.65 1.01 12.07
CA LEU A 77 17.09 0.02 12.98
C LEU A 77 15.57 0.08 12.96
N PHE A 78 15.00 1.29 13.10
CA PHE A 78 13.56 1.49 13.06
C PHE A 78 12.96 1.03 11.73
N TRP A 79 13.57 1.38 10.60
CA TRP A 79 13.12 0.90 9.28
C TRP A 79 13.22 -0.61 9.15
N ARG A 80 14.31 -1.22 9.64
CA ARG A 80 14.52 -2.67 9.55
C ARG A 80 13.44 -3.46 10.29
N ILE A 81 13.06 -3.01 11.50
CA ILE A 81 12.06 -3.69 12.33
C ILE A 81 10.61 -3.32 11.98
N THR A 82 10.40 -2.37 11.06
CA THR A 82 9.07 -1.98 10.55
C THR A 82 8.93 -2.45 9.11
N SER A 83 9.09 -1.55 8.13
CA SER A 83 8.95 -1.82 6.70
C SER A 83 9.98 -2.80 6.14
N GLY A 84 11.11 -2.98 6.83
CA GLY A 84 12.20 -3.85 6.43
C GLY A 84 11.90 -5.34 6.62
N LEU A 85 10.95 -5.70 7.50
CA LEU A 85 10.52 -7.09 7.70
C LEU A 85 9.90 -7.69 6.44
N PHE A 86 9.24 -6.85 5.63
CA PHE A 86 8.65 -7.26 4.36
C PHE A 86 9.66 -7.99 3.46
N TYR A 87 10.91 -7.52 3.40
CA TYR A 87 11.94 -8.13 2.53
C TYR A 87 12.41 -9.50 3.02
N ASP A 88 12.25 -9.80 4.30
CA ASP A 88 12.53 -11.13 4.84
C ASP A 88 11.35 -12.07 4.54
N LEU A 89 10.13 -11.57 4.76
CA LEU A 89 8.91 -12.37 4.69
C LEU A 89 8.42 -12.61 3.26
N ILE A 90 8.75 -11.75 2.29
CA ILE A 90 8.30 -11.92 0.89
C ILE A 90 8.75 -13.24 0.27
N ARG A 91 9.80 -13.87 0.81
CA ARG A 91 10.32 -15.16 0.35
C ARG A 91 9.63 -16.36 1.01
N GLU A 92 8.86 -16.12 2.07
CA GLU A 92 8.13 -17.17 2.78
C GLU A 92 6.93 -17.63 1.97
N ARG A 93 6.71 -18.95 1.97
CA ARG A 93 5.64 -19.56 1.19
C ARG A 93 4.26 -19.09 1.70
N GLY A 94 3.47 -18.50 0.82
CA GLY A 94 2.11 -18.04 1.13
C GLY A 94 2.04 -16.66 1.77
N PHE A 95 3.17 -15.98 1.97
CA PHE A 95 3.18 -14.61 2.49
C PHE A 95 2.48 -13.64 1.54
N ASP A 96 2.70 -13.76 0.24
CA ASP A 96 2.07 -12.92 -0.79
C ASP A 96 0.54 -12.97 -0.73
N GLN A 97 -0.02 -14.17 -0.60
CA GLN A 97 -1.46 -14.37 -0.46
C GLN A 97 -1.99 -13.81 0.86
N ALA A 98 -1.33 -14.14 1.99
CA ALA A 98 -1.74 -13.67 3.31
C ALA A 98 -1.66 -12.13 3.42
N PHE A 99 -0.58 -11.54 2.91
CA PHE A 99 -0.38 -10.10 2.90
C PHE A 99 -1.38 -9.39 1.97
N GLY A 100 -1.68 -9.99 0.82
CA GLY A 100 -2.76 -9.56 -0.07
C GLY A 100 -4.11 -9.50 0.63
N ALA A 101 -4.50 -10.60 1.27
CA ALA A 101 -5.75 -10.69 2.03
C ALA A 101 -5.80 -9.67 3.18
N SER A 102 -4.74 -9.55 3.98
CA SER A 102 -4.70 -8.56 5.07
C SER A 102 -4.78 -7.11 4.58
N PHE A 103 -4.24 -6.81 3.39
CA PHE A 103 -4.39 -5.49 2.79
C PHE A 103 -5.82 -5.22 2.32
N GLN A 104 -6.47 -6.23 1.73
CA GLN A 104 -7.88 -6.15 1.37
C GLN A 104 -8.77 -5.96 2.60
N ASP A 105 -8.51 -6.69 3.69
CA ASP A 105 -9.21 -6.53 4.97
C ASP A 105 -9.04 -5.12 5.52
N TYR A 106 -7.81 -4.58 5.51
CA TYR A 106 -7.54 -3.20 5.92
C TYR A 106 -8.36 -2.18 5.14
N VAL A 107 -8.41 -2.32 3.81
CA VAL A 107 -9.21 -1.42 2.96
C VAL A 107 -10.69 -1.50 3.32
N GLY A 108 -11.19 -2.71 3.59
CA GLY A 108 -12.55 -2.94 4.08
C GLY A 108 -12.85 -2.21 5.38
N ASP A 109 -12.06 -2.48 6.42
CA ASP A 109 -12.19 -1.86 7.73
C ASP A 109 -12.14 -0.33 7.65
N MET A 110 -11.24 0.19 6.82
CA MET A 110 -11.10 1.63 6.58
C MET A 110 -12.37 2.22 5.95
N LEU A 111 -12.88 1.60 4.87
CA LEU A 111 -14.07 2.05 4.18
C LEU A 111 -15.30 1.97 5.09
N GLU A 112 -15.48 0.87 5.80
CA GLU A 112 -16.60 0.67 6.73
C GLU A 112 -16.59 1.70 7.86
N LYS A 113 -15.45 1.90 8.53
CA LYS A 113 -15.32 2.90 9.60
C LYS A 113 -15.55 4.31 9.08
N THR A 114 -15.02 4.63 7.90
CA THR A 114 -15.12 5.97 7.33
C THR A 114 -16.55 6.27 6.88
N LEU A 115 -17.20 5.36 6.18
CA LEU A 115 -18.49 5.61 5.53
C LEU A 115 -19.69 5.20 6.39
N LYS A 116 -19.46 4.71 7.62
CA LYS A 116 -20.50 4.38 8.58
C LYS A 116 -21.48 5.53 8.79
N GLY A 117 -22.77 5.25 8.63
CA GLY A 117 -23.85 6.23 8.85
C GLY A 117 -24.05 7.22 7.70
N THR A 118 -23.37 7.04 6.57
CA THR A 118 -23.60 7.82 5.34
C THR A 118 -24.61 7.13 4.42
N SER A 119 -24.96 7.76 3.29
CA SER A 119 -25.75 7.14 2.23
C SER A 119 -24.97 6.14 1.37
N THR A 120 -23.67 5.96 1.66
CA THR A 120 -22.78 5.06 0.92
C THR A 120 -22.79 3.68 1.55
N THR A 121 -22.99 2.64 0.73
CA THR A 121 -22.93 1.23 1.16
C THR A 121 -21.65 0.59 0.63
N ILE A 122 -21.03 -0.29 1.42
CA ILE A 122 -19.83 -1.02 1.04
C ILE A 122 -20.15 -2.51 0.94
N TYR A 123 -19.68 -3.15 -0.13
CA TYR A 123 -19.84 -4.59 -0.34
C TYR A 123 -18.45 -5.26 -0.48
N PRO A 124 -18.14 -6.30 0.31
CA PRO A 124 -16.90 -7.06 0.18
C PRO A 124 -16.92 -8.01 -1.02
N GLU A 125 -15.73 -8.47 -1.42
CA GLU A 125 -15.58 -9.68 -2.22
C GLU A 125 -16.20 -10.89 -1.49
N GLU A 126 -16.81 -11.81 -2.23
CA GLU A 126 -17.25 -13.08 -1.68
C GLU A 126 -16.50 -14.25 -2.29
N ALA A 127 -16.09 -15.19 -1.43
CA ALA A 127 -15.51 -16.47 -1.82
C ALA A 127 -16.54 -17.30 -2.62
N ASN A 128 -16.43 -17.33 -3.94
CA ASN A 128 -17.21 -18.21 -4.81
C ASN A 128 -16.47 -18.55 -6.11
N SER A 129 -16.77 -19.72 -6.69
CA SER A 129 -16.20 -20.24 -7.95
C SER A 129 -16.71 -19.54 -9.23
N GLY A 130 -17.10 -18.27 -9.13
CA GLY A 130 -17.67 -17.48 -10.21
C GLY A 130 -16.62 -16.74 -11.05
N PRO A 131 -17.04 -15.84 -11.97
CA PRO A 131 -16.11 -14.93 -12.62
C PRO A 131 -15.37 -14.08 -11.57
N LYS A 132 -14.13 -13.67 -11.89
CA LYS A 132 -13.34 -12.74 -11.06
C LYS A 132 -14.18 -11.51 -10.70
N ARG A 133 -14.09 -11.09 -9.45
CA ARG A 133 -14.81 -9.95 -8.89
C ARG A 133 -13.83 -8.87 -8.44
N ALA A 134 -14.38 -7.70 -8.13
CA ALA A 134 -13.64 -6.67 -7.43
C ALA A 134 -13.57 -7.02 -5.94
N ASP A 135 -12.50 -6.55 -5.30
CA ASP A 135 -12.23 -6.80 -3.88
C ASP A 135 -13.24 -6.09 -2.97
N TRP A 136 -13.66 -4.89 -3.38
CA TRP A 136 -14.70 -4.09 -2.71
C TRP A 136 -15.56 -3.34 -3.71
N ILE A 137 -16.76 -2.95 -3.29
CA ILE A 137 -17.63 -2.07 -4.06
C ILE A 137 -18.14 -0.94 -3.17
N ILE A 138 -17.92 0.28 -3.62
CA ILE A 138 -18.47 1.49 -3.01
C ILE A 138 -19.74 1.85 -3.78
N ASP A 139 -20.89 1.84 -3.13
CA ASP A 139 -22.19 2.08 -3.75
C ASP A 139 -22.85 3.32 -3.17
N GLN A 140 -23.09 4.31 -4.02
CA GLN A 140 -23.81 5.55 -3.72
C GLN A 140 -25.14 5.61 -4.51
N PRO A 141 -26.05 6.55 -4.21
CA PRO A 141 -27.33 6.64 -4.93
C PRO A 141 -27.20 6.82 -6.45
N SER A 142 -26.25 7.64 -6.93
CA SER A 142 -26.09 7.96 -8.36
C SER A 142 -24.98 7.18 -9.07
N ALA A 143 -24.12 6.48 -8.33
CA ALA A 143 -22.92 5.84 -8.87
C ALA A 143 -22.42 4.67 -8.02
N PHE A 144 -21.57 3.85 -8.59
CA PHE A 144 -20.81 2.84 -7.87
C PHE A 144 -19.38 2.73 -8.39
N MET A 145 -18.46 2.29 -7.53
CA MET A 145 -17.05 2.08 -7.85
C MET A 145 -16.62 0.67 -7.47
N LEU A 146 -16.08 -0.06 -8.44
CA LEU A 146 -15.37 -1.32 -8.19
C LEU A 146 -13.95 -1.01 -7.72
N VAL A 147 -13.54 -1.59 -6.61
CA VAL A 147 -12.23 -1.36 -5.99
C VAL A 147 -11.44 -2.66 -6.01
N GLU A 148 -10.24 -2.62 -6.61
CA GLU A 148 -9.29 -3.73 -6.68
C GLU A 148 -8.00 -3.35 -5.93
N CYS A 149 -7.63 -4.14 -4.94
CA CYS A 149 -6.47 -3.96 -4.09
C CYS A 149 -5.23 -4.65 -4.66
N LYS A 150 -4.10 -3.95 -4.63
CA LYS A 150 -2.78 -4.46 -5.04
C LYS A 150 -1.71 -4.14 -4.02
N THR A 151 -1.16 -5.19 -3.40
CA THR A 151 -0.03 -5.10 -2.47
C THR A 151 1.33 -4.99 -3.15
N LYS A 152 1.38 -5.06 -4.48
CA LYS A 152 2.64 -4.97 -5.21
C LYS A 152 3.28 -3.60 -4.96
N ARG A 153 4.44 -3.61 -4.30
CA ARG A 153 5.31 -2.45 -4.22
C ARG A 153 6.00 -2.24 -5.56
N MET A 154 6.19 -0.99 -5.98
CA MET A 154 7.17 -0.72 -7.04
C MET A 154 8.51 -1.28 -6.57
N THR A 155 9.14 -2.12 -7.39
CA THR A 155 10.52 -2.55 -7.12
C THR A 155 11.40 -1.31 -7.00
N ILE A 156 12.28 -1.29 -5.99
CA ILE A 156 13.12 -0.12 -5.64
C ILE A 156 13.90 0.41 -6.86
N GLY A 157 14.28 -0.45 -7.82
CA GLY A 157 14.95 -0.05 -9.07
C GLY A 157 14.13 0.85 -10.01
N ALA A 158 12.80 0.79 -9.99
CA ALA A 158 11.98 1.62 -10.87
C ALA A 158 11.66 3.01 -10.31
N ARG A 159 11.95 3.26 -9.02
CA ARG A 159 11.82 4.62 -8.46
C ARG A 159 12.89 5.59 -8.98
N THR A 160 13.79 5.10 -9.83
CA THR A 160 15.15 5.62 -9.92
C THR A 160 15.72 5.61 -11.31
N THR A 161 15.30 4.65 -12.13
CA THR A 161 15.61 4.65 -13.56
C THR A 161 14.48 5.37 -14.30
N ILE A 162 14.44 6.70 -14.19
CA ILE A 162 13.73 7.56 -15.16
C ILE A 162 14.39 7.44 -16.57
N GLN A 163 15.41 6.58 -16.73
CA GLN A 163 16.15 6.35 -17.98
C GLN A 163 15.93 4.97 -18.62
N ASP A 164 15.20 4.03 -18.00
CA ASP A 164 14.90 2.74 -18.63
C ASP A 164 13.38 2.56 -18.77
N ASP A 165 12.86 3.00 -19.92
CA ASP A 165 11.45 2.90 -20.29
C ASP A 165 10.89 1.48 -20.12
N SER A 166 11.75 0.45 -20.15
CA SER A 166 11.33 -0.94 -20.03
C SER A 166 10.87 -1.34 -18.62
N GLU A 167 11.53 -0.87 -17.56
CA GLU A 167 11.14 -1.19 -16.18
C GLU A 167 9.86 -0.46 -15.77
N LEU A 168 9.75 0.83 -16.14
CA LEU A 168 8.54 1.60 -15.93
C LEU A 168 7.36 0.96 -16.68
N HIS A 169 7.56 0.56 -17.94
CA HIS A 169 6.53 -0.11 -18.72
C HIS A 169 6.07 -1.42 -18.06
N ALA A 170 7.00 -2.28 -17.62
CA ALA A 170 6.66 -3.53 -16.93
C ALA A 170 5.87 -3.30 -15.63
N GLN A 171 6.07 -2.17 -14.96
CA GLN A 171 5.27 -1.79 -13.79
C GLN A 171 3.88 -1.30 -14.18
N LEU A 172 3.77 -0.47 -15.21
CA LEU A 172 2.49 -0.02 -15.76
C LEU A 172 1.66 -1.22 -16.27
N GLU A 173 2.28 -2.25 -16.83
CA GLU A 173 1.60 -3.48 -17.23
C GLU A 173 0.85 -4.13 -16.06
N VAL A 174 1.44 -4.15 -14.85
CA VAL A 174 0.79 -4.76 -13.69
C VAL A 174 -0.47 -3.99 -13.29
N VAL A 175 -0.39 -2.66 -13.27
CA VAL A 175 -1.54 -1.81 -12.95
C VAL A 175 -2.58 -1.92 -14.07
N GLY A 176 -2.14 -1.94 -15.32
CA GLY A 176 -2.99 -2.11 -16.49
C GLY A 176 -3.75 -3.44 -16.47
N ASP A 177 -3.10 -4.53 -16.05
CA ASP A 177 -3.73 -5.84 -15.87
C ASP A 177 -4.82 -5.79 -14.77
N ALA A 178 -4.55 -5.09 -13.66
CA ALA A 178 -5.52 -4.92 -12.58
C ALA A 178 -6.75 -4.09 -13.02
N VAL A 179 -6.52 -3.02 -13.78
CA VAL A 179 -7.61 -2.20 -14.34
C VAL A 179 -8.42 -3.01 -15.35
N ALA A 180 -7.77 -3.74 -16.26
CA ALA A 180 -8.45 -4.60 -17.24
C ALA A 180 -9.26 -5.72 -16.56
N GLN A 181 -8.72 -6.33 -15.50
CA GLN A 181 -9.44 -7.29 -14.65
C GLN A 181 -10.70 -6.65 -14.03
N SER A 182 -10.59 -5.41 -13.55
CA SER A 182 -11.72 -4.67 -12.98
C SER A 182 -12.82 -4.39 -14.02
N TYR A 183 -12.46 -4.12 -15.28
CA TYR A 183 -13.44 -4.01 -16.37
C TYR A 183 -14.09 -5.35 -16.72
N GLN A 184 -13.34 -6.47 -16.68
CA GLN A 184 -13.95 -7.79 -16.83
C GLN A 184 -14.96 -8.08 -15.71
N ALA A 185 -14.63 -7.69 -14.48
CA ALA A 185 -15.54 -7.76 -13.34
C ALA A 185 -16.78 -6.87 -13.56
N LEU A 186 -16.61 -5.63 -14.04
CA LEU A 186 -17.73 -4.73 -14.38
C LEU A 186 -18.65 -5.34 -15.43
N GLU A 187 -18.11 -5.89 -16.52
CA GLU A 187 -18.91 -6.51 -17.56
C GLU A 187 -19.60 -7.79 -17.06
N ALA A 188 -18.94 -8.59 -16.23
CA ALA A 188 -19.58 -9.72 -15.58
C ALA A 188 -20.74 -9.28 -14.66
N TYR A 189 -20.57 -8.14 -13.98
CA TYR A 189 -21.58 -7.56 -13.12
C TYR A 189 -22.80 -7.07 -13.91
N LYS A 190 -22.59 -6.26 -14.96
CA LYS A 190 -23.65 -5.79 -15.88
C LYS A 190 -24.43 -6.94 -16.51
N ASN A 191 -23.74 -8.02 -16.86
CA ASN A 191 -24.33 -9.22 -17.44
C ASN A 191 -24.95 -10.18 -16.41
N ARG A 192 -25.17 -9.72 -15.16
CA ARG A 192 -25.82 -10.48 -14.08
C ARG A 192 -25.18 -11.84 -13.81
N LYS A 193 -23.87 -11.96 -14.04
CA LYS A 193 -23.11 -13.16 -13.67
C LYS A 193 -22.82 -13.22 -12.18
N TYR A 194 -23.15 -12.16 -11.44
CA TYR A 194 -23.07 -12.09 -9.99
C TYR A 194 -24.40 -12.53 -9.37
N LYS A 195 -24.37 -12.99 -8.12
CA LYS A 195 -25.59 -13.35 -7.40
C LYS A 195 -26.36 -12.06 -7.07
N LEU A 196 -27.52 -11.88 -7.69
CA LEU A 196 -28.35 -10.66 -7.59
C LEU A 196 -28.79 -10.30 -6.16
N GLN A 197 -28.79 -11.27 -5.24
CA GLN A 197 -29.27 -11.08 -3.86
C GLN A 197 -28.29 -10.30 -2.97
N GLN A 198 -27.03 -10.16 -3.39
CA GLN A 198 -25.97 -9.55 -2.58
C GLN A 198 -25.59 -8.16 -3.08
N TYR A 199 -25.60 -7.98 -4.40
CA TYR A 199 -25.36 -6.68 -5.02
C TYR A 199 -26.18 -6.59 -6.32
N PRO A 200 -27.34 -5.90 -6.32
CA PRO A 200 -28.18 -5.77 -7.50
C PRO A 200 -27.62 -4.72 -8.46
N TYR A 201 -27.28 -5.13 -9.68
CA TYR A 201 -26.85 -4.18 -10.72
C TYR A 201 -27.97 -3.21 -11.05
N ASP A 202 -27.70 -1.93 -10.81
CA ASP A 202 -28.55 -0.82 -11.20
C ASP A 202 -27.97 -0.13 -12.44
N PRO A 203 -28.60 -0.29 -13.63
CA PRO A 203 -28.15 0.38 -14.84
C PRO A 203 -28.34 1.90 -14.83
N ALA A 204 -29.10 2.45 -13.87
CA ALA A 204 -29.24 3.90 -13.72
C ALA A 204 -28.02 4.53 -13.02
N LYS A 205 -27.21 3.74 -12.30
CA LYS A 205 -26.02 4.22 -11.61
C LYS A 205 -24.81 4.27 -12.54
N GLN A 206 -24.01 5.32 -12.40
CA GLN A 206 -22.79 5.46 -13.15
C GLN A 206 -21.67 4.55 -12.58
N PRO A 207 -21.06 3.68 -13.40
CA PRO A 207 -19.96 2.83 -12.97
C PRO A 207 -18.61 3.57 -12.94
N PHE A 208 -17.75 3.16 -12.01
CA PHE A 208 -16.35 3.60 -11.90
C PHE A 208 -15.46 2.41 -11.51
N VAL A 209 -14.16 2.52 -11.79
CA VAL A 209 -13.13 1.55 -11.42
C VAL A 209 -12.05 2.23 -10.59
N CYS A 210 -11.55 1.56 -9.57
CA CYS A 210 -10.45 2.04 -8.75
C CYS A 210 -9.47 0.89 -8.50
N VAL A 211 -8.21 1.10 -8.86
CA VAL A 211 -7.13 0.21 -8.43
C VAL A 211 -6.38 0.90 -7.29
N VAL A 212 -6.36 0.25 -6.14
CA VAL A 212 -5.75 0.75 -4.91
C VAL A 212 -4.44 0.03 -4.68
N THR A 213 -3.35 0.80 -4.63
CA THR A 213 -2.02 0.26 -4.35
C THR A 213 -1.63 0.52 -2.89
N LEU A 214 -0.87 -0.41 -2.30
CA LEU A 214 -0.36 -0.23 -0.93
C LEU A 214 0.56 1.01 -0.80
N GLU A 215 1.34 1.30 -1.84
CA GLU A 215 2.25 2.45 -1.87
C GLU A 215 1.83 3.48 -2.91
N ASN A 216 2.36 4.70 -2.80
CA ASN A 216 2.20 5.71 -3.84
C ASN A 216 3.13 5.43 -5.01
N TRP A 217 2.55 5.21 -6.18
CA TRP A 217 3.28 4.99 -7.43
C TRP A 217 3.61 6.31 -8.16
N HIS A 218 3.14 7.44 -7.64
CA HIS A 218 3.36 8.79 -8.14
C HIS A 218 3.05 8.97 -9.64
N LEU A 219 2.07 8.21 -10.14
CA LEU A 219 1.65 8.24 -11.54
C LEU A 219 1.09 9.62 -11.88
N MET A 220 1.77 10.33 -12.78
CA MET A 220 1.34 11.63 -13.29
C MET A 220 1.88 11.89 -14.71
N GLY A 221 1.25 12.82 -15.41
CA GLY A 221 1.63 13.29 -16.72
C GLY A 221 1.75 12.15 -17.74
N PRO A 222 2.87 12.02 -18.45
CA PRO A 222 3.09 10.98 -19.45
C PRO A 222 2.88 9.54 -18.93
N GLN A 223 3.08 9.29 -17.64
CA GLN A 223 2.92 7.95 -17.06
C GLN A 223 1.45 7.50 -17.02
N LEU A 224 0.52 8.43 -16.75
CA LEU A 224 -0.91 8.15 -16.78
C LEU A 224 -1.39 7.91 -18.22
N GLU A 225 -0.85 8.66 -19.19
CA GLU A 225 -1.16 8.42 -20.61
C GLU A 225 -0.62 7.06 -21.08
N ALA A 226 0.61 6.71 -20.69
CA ALA A 226 1.18 5.40 -20.98
C ALA A 226 0.34 4.28 -20.35
N LEU A 227 -0.12 4.45 -19.11
CA LEU A 227 -1.02 3.50 -18.45
C LEU A 227 -2.34 3.34 -19.22
N ARG A 228 -2.97 4.43 -19.67
CA ARG A 228 -4.19 4.36 -20.48
C ARG A 228 -3.96 3.60 -21.79
N GLY A 229 -2.80 3.78 -22.42
CA GLY A 229 -2.37 2.99 -23.57
C GLY A 229 -2.31 1.48 -23.26
N VAL A 230 -1.62 1.12 -22.16
CA VAL A 230 -1.55 -0.27 -21.67
C VAL A 230 -2.94 -0.84 -21.39
N VAL A 231 -3.80 -0.10 -20.68
CA VAL A 231 -5.17 -0.53 -20.37
C VAL A 231 -5.96 -0.78 -21.65
N LYS A 232 -5.88 0.14 -22.62
CA LYS A 232 -6.55 0.00 -23.93
C LYS A 232 -6.10 -1.26 -24.66
N GLU A 233 -4.81 -1.55 -24.68
CA GLU A 233 -4.27 -2.77 -25.28
C GLU A 233 -4.76 -4.03 -24.56
N ARG A 234 -4.77 -4.03 -23.22
CA ARG A 234 -5.28 -5.15 -22.42
C ARG A 234 -6.77 -5.40 -22.65
N LEU A 235 -7.59 -4.34 -22.70
CA LEU A 235 -9.02 -4.46 -23.02
C LEU A 235 -9.24 -5.15 -24.38
N LEU A 236 -8.50 -4.73 -25.41
CA LEU A 236 -8.56 -5.37 -26.73
C LEU A 236 -8.14 -6.84 -26.68
N GLN A 237 -7.07 -7.18 -25.94
CA GLN A 237 -6.61 -8.55 -25.77
C GLN A 237 -7.66 -9.46 -25.12
N VAL A 238 -8.43 -8.95 -24.16
CA VAL A 238 -9.54 -9.67 -23.52
C VAL A 238 -10.89 -9.49 -24.22
N ARG A 239 -10.90 -8.90 -25.42
CA ARG A 239 -12.09 -8.66 -26.26
C ARG A 239 -13.15 -7.78 -25.60
N LEU A 240 -12.72 -6.80 -24.82
CA LEU A 240 -13.56 -5.74 -24.27
C LEU A 240 -13.42 -4.46 -25.09
N ASP A 241 -14.47 -3.66 -25.07
CA ASP A 241 -14.52 -2.36 -25.76
C ASP A 241 -13.63 -1.33 -25.05
N PRO A 242 -12.63 -0.72 -25.72
CA PRO A 242 -11.84 0.37 -25.14
C PRO A 242 -12.66 1.57 -24.65
N ASP A 243 -13.84 1.82 -25.22
CA ASP A 243 -14.72 2.92 -24.80
C ASP A 243 -15.30 2.69 -23.40
N LEU A 244 -15.14 1.48 -22.83
CA LEU A 244 -15.42 1.21 -21.41
C LEU A 244 -14.67 2.15 -20.49
N MET A 245 -13.47 2.61 -20.89
CA MET A 245 -12.79 3.64 -20.14
C MET A 245 -13.72 4.85 -20.03
N GLN A 246 -14.08 5.52 -21.11
CA GLN A 246 -14.94 6.72 -21.07
C GLN A 246 -16.28 6.50 -20.36
N GLN A 247 -16.88 5.32 -20.52
CA GLN A 247 -18.16 4.97 -19.89
C GLN A 247 -18.04 4.77 -18.38
N ALA A 248 -16.96 4.16 -17.92
CA ALA A 248 -16.75 3.77 -16.53
C ALA A 248 -15.34 4.17 -16.05
N PRO A 249 -15.14 5.45 -15.68
CA PRO A 249 -13.82 5.96 -15.41
C PRO A 249 -12.99 5.20 -14.39
N PHE A 250 -11.71 4.96 -14.72
CA PHE A 250 -10.77 4.36 -13.78
C PHE A 250 -9.88 5.40 -13.12
N ILE A 251 -9.63 5.20 -11.83
CA ILE A 251 -8.59 5.88 -11.07
C ILE A 251 -7.59 4.84 -10.54
N VAL A 252 -6.34 5.26 -10.39
CA VAL A 252 -5.32 4.49 -9.66
C VAL A 252 -4.84 5.37 -8.54
N CYS A 253 -4.90 4.86 -7.32
CA CYS A 253 -4.52 5.63 -6.15
C CYS A 253 -3.85 4.74 -5.11
N SER A 254 -3.04 5.35 -4.23
CA SER A 254 -2.54 4.62 -3.06
C SER A 254 -3.61 4.51 -1.98
N VAL A 255 -3.42 3.60 -1.01
CA VAL A 255 -4.37 3.45 0.09
C VAL A 255 -4.56 4.73 0.91
N ASN A 256 -3.51 5.53 1.09
CA ASN A 256 -3.60 6.85 1.74
C ASN A 256 -4.49 7.81 0.96
N GLU A 257 -4.51 7.71 -0.37
CA GLU A 257 -5.33 8.55 -1.24
C GLU A 257 -6.77 8.04 -1.29
N LEU A 258 -6.98 6.73 -1.18
CA LEU A 258 -8.30 6.13 -1.01
C LEU A 258 -8.93 6.58 0.32
N GLU A 259 -8.16 6.68 1.40
CA GLU A 259 -8.62 7.21 2.68
C GLU A 259 -9.16 8.64 2.56
N GLU A 260 -8.41 9.52 1.89
CA GLU A 260 -8.84 10.90 1.62
C GLU A 260 -10.09 10.93 0.72
N LEU A 261 -10.15 10.08 -0.32
CA LEU A 261 -11.35 9.93 -1.15
C LEU A 261 -12.55 9.47 -0.33
N ALA A 262 -12.41 8.42 0.47
CA ALA A 262 -13.48 7.86 1.30
C ALA A 262 -14.00 8.91 2.31
N TYR A 263 -13.11 9.72 2.87
CA TYR A 263 -13.50 10.84 3.72
C TYR A 263 -14.37 11.85 2.97
N LEU A 264 -13.99 12.23 1.75
CA LEU A 264 -14.76 13.17 0.93
C LEU A 264 -16.12 12.61 0.49
N LEU A 265 -16.21 11.30 0.23
CA LEU A 265 -17.46 10.61 -0.12
C LEU A 265 -18.52 10.64 1.00
N LYS A 266 -18.17 11.07 2.23
CA LYS A 266 -19.15 11.36 3.28
C LYS A 266 -20.12 12.48 2.89
N THR A 267 -19.65 13.44 2.11
CA THR A 267 -20.37 14.69 1.80
C THR A 267 -20.46 14.99 0.31
N HIS A 268 -19.71 14.26 -0.52
CA HIS A 268 -19.64 14.47 -1.96
C HIS A 268 -20.11 13.23 -2.73
N GLU A 269 -20.63 13.48 -3.94
CA GLU A 269 -20.98 12.43 -4.87
C GLU A 269 -19.74 11.92 -5.61
N LEU A 270 -19.57 10.60 -5.60
CA LEU A 270 -18.54 9.86 -6.33
C LEU A 270 -18.49 10.26 -7.81
N ALA A 271 -19.67 10.33 -8.44
CA ALA A 271 -19.78 10.67 -9.84
C ALA A 271 -19.17 12.04 -10.16
N ASP A 272 -19.53 13.05 -9.37
CA ASP A 272 -19.03 14.42 -9.56
C ASP A 272 -17.51 14.49 -9.38
N MET A 273 -16.98 13.84 -8.33
CA MET A 273 -15.54 13.84 -8.06
C MET A 273 -14.75 13.20 -9.20
N VAL A 274 -15.11 11.99 -9.62
CA VAL A 274 -14.33 11.26 -10.63
C VAL A 274 -14.53 11.86 -12.02
N ARG A 275 -15.75 12.31 -12.37
CA ARG A 275 -15.99 12.95 -13.66
C ARG A 275 -15.29 14.29 -13.79
N ARG A 276 -15.27 15.11 -12.74
CA ARG A 276 -14.48 16.36 -12.76
C ARG A 276 -12.99 16.12 -12.85
N TYR A 277 -12.49 15.01 -12.32
CA TYR A 277 -11.09 14.64 -12.54
C TYR A 277 -10.83 14.28 -14.00
N TRP A 278 -11.73 13.51 -14.63
CA TRP A 278 -11.43 12.84 -15.89
C TRP A 278 -11.88 13.57 -17.16
N ASP A 279 -12.95 14.35 -17.06
CA ASP A 279 -13.48 15.13 -18.19
C ASP A 279 -12.83 16.53 -18.27
N ASP A 280 -11.98 16.88 -17.31
CA ASP A 280 -11.22 18.13 -17.33
C ASP A 280 -10.06 18.06 -18.34
N PRO A 281 -9.69 19.16 -19.02
CA PRO A 281 -8.61 19.13 -20.02
C PRO A 281 -7.21 18.86 -19.47
N GLU A 282 -6.97 19.13 -18.18
CA GLU A 282 -5.64 19.10 -17.56
C GLU A 282 -5.55 18.10 -16.40
N MET A 283 -6.55 18.09 -15.51
CA MET A 283 -6.56 17.29 -14.29
C MET A 283 -6.36 15.78 -14.50
N PRO A 284 -6.80 15.13 -15.61
CA PRO A 284 -6.53 13.71 -15.84
C PRO A 284 -5.03 13.40 -15.97
N THR A 285 -4.18 14.40 -16.13
CA THR A 285 -2.71 14.24 -16.12
C THR A 285 -2.12 14.40 -14.72
N TRP A 286 -2.90 14.84 -13.73
CA TRP A 286 -2.41 15.01 -12.37
C TRP A 286 -2.48 13.70 -11.61
N ALA A 287 -1.53 13.49 -10.69
CA ALA A 287 -1.70 12.46 -9.67
C ALA A 287 -3.02 12.69 -8.93
N PHE A 288 -3.76 11.61 -8.65
CA PHE A 288 -5.11 11.73 -8.11
C PHE A 288 -5.15 12.49 -6.77
N ILE A 289 -4.14 12.30 -5.92
CA ILE A 289 -3.99 13.06 -4.67
C ILE A 289 -3.82 14.56 -4.87
N SER A 290 -3.09 14.97 -5.92
CA SER A 290 -2.90 16.38 -6.24
C SER A 290 -4.23 17.00 -6.66
N TYR A 291 -5.04 16.26 -7.42
CA TYR A 291 -6.41 16.66 -7.75
C TYR A 291 -7.27 16.83 -6.49
N LEU A 292 -7.33 15.81 -5.62
CA LEU A 292 -8.15 15.84 -4.40
C LEU A 292 -7.76 17.03 -3.51
N ARG A 293 -6.47 17.20 -3.24
CA ARG A 293 -5.95 18.28 -2.38
C ARG A 293 -6.03 19.65 -3.01
N HIS A 294 -6.03 19.75 -4.34
CA HIS A 294 -6.29 21.01 -5.01
C HIS A 294 -7.78 21.40 -4.89
N ARG A 295 -8.68 20.45 -5.12
CA ARG A 295 -10.11 20.74 -5.25
C ARG A 295 -10.88 20.79 -3.93
N TYR A 296 -10.43 20.02 -2.94
CA TYR A 296 -11.09 19.80 -1.65
C TYR A 296 -10.16 20.08 -0.47
N LYS A 297 -9.23 21.03 -0.65
CA LYS A 297 -8.19 21.36 0.33
C LYS A 297 -8.77 21.60 1.73
N ASN A 298 -9.81 22.43 1.82
CA ASN A 298 -10.37 22.88 3.09
C ASN A 298 -11.04 21.75 3.86
N GLU A 299 -11.67 20.81 3.15
CA GLU A 299 -12.30 19.63 3.70
C GLU A 299 -11.24 18.63 4.19
N LEU A 300 -10.19 18.43 3.38
CA LEU A 300 -9.09 17.52 3.72
C LEU A 300 -8.18 18.04 4.85
N GLU A 301 -8.15 19.34 5.11
CA GLU A 301 -7.51 19.89 6.33
C GLU A 301 -8.19 19.40 7.62
N GLN A 302 -9.44 18.92 7.53
CA GLN A 302 -10.19 18.34 8.65
C GLN A 302 -10.13 16.80 8.67
N TYR A 303 -9.42 16.19 7.72
CA TYR A 303 -9.23 14.74 7.71
C TYR A 303 -8.34 14.32 8.89
N TYR A 304 -8.80 13.31 9.63
CA TYR A 304 -8.03 12.62 10.65
C TYR A 304 -7.90 11.15 10.27
N TYR A 305 -6.73 10.58 10.52
CA TYR A 305 -6.45 9.18 10.23
C TYR A 305 -7.46 8.26 10.94
N VAL A 306 -8.10 7.37 10.16
CA VAL A 306 -9.23 6.55 10.60
C VAL A 306 -8.90 5.65 11.79
N PHE A 307 -7.64 5.24 11.91
CA PHE A 307 -7.14 4.36 12.97
C PHE A 307 -6.18 5.09 13.93
N ALA A 308 -6.34 6.41 14.11
CA ALA A 308 -5.49 7.19 15.01
C ALA A 308 -5.48 6.61 16.44
N ASP A 309 -6.65 6.26 16.97
CA ASP A 309 -6.78 5.69 18.32
C ASP A 309 -6.04 4.35 18.48
N GLU A 310 -6.11 3.49 17.46
CA GLU A 310 -5.40 2.20 17.47
C GLU A 310 -3.89 2.38 17.37
N LEU A 311 -3.44 3.37 16.60
CA LEU A 311 -2.04 3.73 16.50
C LEU A 311 -1.50 4.23 17.84
N GLU A 312 -2.28 5.04 18.56
CA GLU A 312 -1.94 5.47 19.92
C GLU A 312 -1.79 4.26 20.86
N ASP A 313 -2.71 3.29 20.81
CA ASP A 313 -2.63 2.07 21.63
C ASP A 313 -1.38 1.22 21.32
N VAL A 314 -0.91 1.17 20.07
CA VAL A 314 0.31 0.44 19.68
C VAL A 314 1.57 1.06 20.27
N PHE A 315 1.65 2.39 20.34
CA PHE A 315 2.85 3.10 20.81
C PHE A 315 2.80 3.54 22.28
N THR A 316 1.65 3.39 22.94
CA THR A 316 1.49 3.76 24.36
C THR A 316 1.76 2.57 25.27
N PHE A 317 2.99 2.46 25.76
CA PHE A 317 3.32 1.50 26.83
C PHE A 317 2.63 1.92 28.14
N LYS A 318 1.52 1.28 28.49
CA LYS A 318 0.96 1.37 29.84
C LYS A 318 1.89 0.63 30.80
N VAL A 319 2.79 1.37 31.44
CA VAL A 319 3.58 0.85 32.57
C VAL A 319 2.59 0.57 33.70
N ILE A 320 2.26 -0.71 33.89
CA ILE A 320 1.50 -1.14 35.08
C ILE A 320 2.39 -0.83 36.28
N PRO A 321 1.99 0.06 37.21
CA PRO A 321 2.75 0.28 38.42
C PRO A 321 2.84 -1.06 39.15
N GLN A 322 4.05 -1.54 39.43
CA GLN A 322 4.22 -2.66 40.34
C GLN A 322 3.59 -2.25 41.67
N GLN A 323 2.43 -2.84 41.99
CA GLN A 323 1.84 -2.73 43.32
C GLN A 323 2.86 -3.28 44.31
N GLY A 324 3.22 -2.44 45.28
CA GLY A 324 4.35 -2.65 46.17
C GLY A 324 4.31 -4.01 46.85
N ALA A 325 5.43 -4.72 46.77
CA ALA A 325 5.78 -5.70 47.77
C ALA A 325 5.90 -4.95 49.11
N SER A 326 4.94 -5.23 50.01
CA SER A 326 5.01 -4.85 51.41
C SER A 326 5.75 -5.92 52.19
#